data_AF-A0A951N4X0-F1
#
_entry.id   AF-A0A951N4X0-F1
#
_cell.length_a   1.000
_cell.length_b   1.000
_cell.length_c   1.000
_cell.angle_alpha   90.00
_cell.angle_beta   90.00
_cell.angle_gamma   90.00
#
_symmetry.space_group_name_H-M   'P 1'
#
loop_
_entity.id
_entity.type
_entity.pdbx_description
1 polymer ?
#
loop_
_entity_poly.entity_id
_entity_poly.type
_entity_poly.pdbx_seq_one_letter_code
_entity_poly.pdbx_strand_id
1 'polypeptide(L)' 'MIECAWLITRAALDRKESRGAHFRRDFPTLNEDWKHHLVLSGERDNLVITPVEVK' A
#
# COMPACT_ATOMS: atom_id res chain seq x y z
N MET A 1 12.19 13.14 5.90
CA MET A 1 10.77 13.32 5.49
C MET A 1 10.50 12.83 4.07
N ILE A 2 11.49 12.90 3.15
CA ILE A 2 11.35 12.42 1.76
C ILE A 2 11.15 10.90 1.70
N GLU A 3 11.78 10.16 2.59
CA GLU A 3 11.68 8.70 2.71
C GLU A 3 10.24 8.30 3.05
N CYS A 4 9.65 8.95 4.06
CA CYS A 4 8.25 8.73 4.43
C CYS A 4 7.30 9.05 3.28
N ALA A 5 7.48 10.19 2.60
CA ALA A 5 6.66 10.55 1.45
C ALA A 5 6.76 9.50 0.34
N TRP A 6 7.98 9.04 0.03
CA TRP A 6 8.22 8.00 -0.96
C TRP A 6 7.59 6.65 -0.57
N LEU A 7 7.71 6.22 0.69
CA LEU A 7 7.09 4.99 1.19
C LEU A 7 5.56 5.06 1.10
N ILE A 8 4.95 6.20 1.46
CA ILE A 8 3.50 6.41 1.33
C ILE A 8 3.09 6.31 -0.14
N THR A 9 3.78 7.01 -1.05
CA THR A 9 3.46 6.96 -2.48
C THR A 9 3.67 5.56 -3.05
N ARG A 10 4.71 4.83 -2.63
CA ARG A 10 4.96 3.46 -3.08
C ARG A 10 3.88 2.50 -2.62
N ALA A 11 3.48 2.57 -1.33
CA ALA A 11 2.39 1.76 -0.80
C ALA A 11 1.04 2.07 -1.49
N ALA A 12 0.77 3.35 -1.75
CA ALA A 12 -0.42 3.80 -2.47
C ALA A 12 -0.46 3.31 -3.93
N LEU A 13 0.70 3.24 -4.60
CA LEU A 13 0.80 2.73 -5.97
C LEU A 13 0.57 1.21 -6.05
N ASP A 14 1.10 0.48 -5.08
CA ASP A 14 0.99 -0.99 -5.01
C ASP A 14 -0.44 -1.44 -4.68
N ARG A 15 -1.12 -0.73 -3.76
CA ARG A 15 -2.52 -1.00 -3.39
C ARG A 15 -3.49 -0.70 -4.54
N LYS A 16 -4.15 -1.73 -5.07
CA LYS A 16 -5.11 -1.63 -6.19
C LYS A 16 -6.57 -1.74 -5.74
N GLU A 17 -6.94 -0.88 -4.79
CA GLU A 17 -8.34 -0.70 -4.34
C GLU A 17 -8.52 0.72 -3.76
N SER A 18 -9.76 1.06 -3.39
CA SER A 18 -10.07 2.24 -2.59
C SER A 18 -10.69 1.83 -1.25
N ARG A 19 -10.08 2.26 -0.14
CA ARG A 19 -10.54 1.97 1.23
C ARG A 19 -10.19 3.10 2.18
N GLY A 20 -11.20 3.61 2.89
CA GLY A 20 -11.03 4.69 3.86
C GLY A 20 -10.41 5.94 3.23
N ALA A 21 -9.31 6.43 3.79
CA ALA A 21 -8.62 7.63 3.30
C ALA A 21 -7.84 7.43 1.98
N HIS A 22 -7.57 6.18 1.58
CA HIS A 22 -6.89 5.88 0.33
C HIS A 22 -7.93 5.66 -0.78
N PHE A 23 -8.04 6.62 -1.72
CA PHE A 23 -8.92 6.54 -2.88
C PHE A 23 -8.14 6.61 -4.19
N ARG A 24 -8.53 5.77 -5.15
CA ARG A 24 -7.94 5.63 -6.47
C ARG A 24 -9.03 5.60 -7.53
N ARG A 25 -9.00 6.56 -8.47
CA ARG A 25 -9.98 6.63 -9.56
C ARG A 25 -9.93 5.40 -10.49
N ASP A 26 -8.75 4.80 -10.65
CA ASP A 26 -8.53 3.59 -11.46
C ASP A 26 -8.94 2.29 -10.73
N PHE A 27 -9.12 2.34 -9.40
CA PHE A 27 -9.63 1.24 -8.57
C PHE A 27 -10.64 1.79 -7.53
N PRO A 28 -11.83 2.26 -7.96
CA PRO A 28 -12.70 3.09 -7.12
C PRO A 28 -13.47 2.32 -6.04
N THR A 29 -13.42 0.99 -6.05
CA THR A 29 -14.18 0.12 -5.15
C THR A 29 -13.28 -0.58 -4.14
N LEU A 30 -13.90 -1.06 -3.06
CA LEU A 30 -13.28 -2.00 -2.12
C LEU A 30 -13.05 -3.35 -2.81
N ASN A 31 -11.96 -4.03 -2.46
CA ASN A 31 -11.69 -5.39 -2.90
C ASN A 31 -11.35 -6.26 -1.68
N GLU A 32 -12.03 -7.40 -1.56
CA GLU A 32 -11.86 -8.34 -0.44
C GLU A 32 -10.46 -8.96 -0.38
N ASP A 33 -9.80 -9.15 -1.53
CA ASP A 33 -8.41 -9.63 -1.61
C ASP A 33 -7.43 -8.68 -0.91
N TRP A 34 -7.81 -7.40 -0.75
CA TRP A 34 -7.02 -6.34 -0.12
C TRP A 34 -7.33 -6.13 1.38
N LYS A 35 -8.05 -7.05 2.03
CA LYS A 35 -8.25 -7.07 3.50
C LYS A 35 -7.01 -7.55 4.26
N HIS A 36 -5.90 -6.86 4.04
CA HIS A 36 -4.62 -7.06 4.72
C HIS A 36 -3.86 -5.73 4.83
N HIS A 37 -2.85 -5.68 5.68
CA HIS A 37 -1.90 -4.58 5.76
C HIS A 37 -0.75 -4.77 4.78
N LEU A 38 -0.21 -3.66 4.26
CA LEU A 38 1.05 -3.67 3.51
C LEU A 38 2.19 -3.23 4.43
N VAL A 39 3.16 -4.12 4.63
CA VAL A 39 4.40 -3.80 5.35
C VAL A 39 5.51 -3.61 4.34
N LEU A 40 6.13 -2.43 4.37
CA LEU A 40 7.26 -2.07 3.51
C LEU A 40 8.54 -2.13 4.36
N SER A 41 9.54 -2.88 3.90
CA SER A 41 10.83 -2.98 4.58
C SER A 41 11.99 -3.10 3.61
N GLY A 42 13.20 -2.74 4.06
CA GLY A 42 14.41 -2.77 3.26
C GLY A 42 14.84 -1.40 2.73
N GLU A 43 15.86 -1.42 1.88
CA GLU A 43 16.42 -0.24 1.23
C GLU A 43 15.63 0.11 -0.04
N ARG A 44 15.86 1.32 -0.58
CA ARG A 44 15.10 1.81 -1.74
C ARG A 44 15.20 0.89 -2.96
N ASP A 45 16.39 0.37 -3.24
CA ASP A 45 16.65 -0.48 -4.41
C ASP A 45 16.23 -1.95 -4.18
N ASN A 46 16.02 -2.34 -2.91
CA ASN A 46 15.69 -3.69 -2.48
C ASN A 46 14.44 -3.72 -1.60
N LEU A 47 13.47 -2.85 -1.90
CA LEU A 47 12.27 -2.73 -1.08
C LEU A 47 11.41 -4.00 -1.21
N VAL A 48 11.06 -4.58 -0.07
CA VAL A 48 10.14 -5.71 0.03
C VAL A 48 8.78 -5.20 0.50
N ILE A 49 7.72 -5.60 -0.20
CA ILE A 49 6.33 -5.34 0.19
C ILE A 49 5.71 -6.68 0.58
N THR A 50 5.30 -6.79 1.85
CA THR A 50 4.72 -8.01 2.40
C THR A 50 3.26 -7.77 2.78
N PRO A 51 2.30 -8.51 2.21
CA PRO A 51 0.93 -8.53 2.73
C PRO A 51 0.90 -9.26 4.07
N VAL A 52 0.29 -8.64 5.07
CA VAL A 52 0.16 -9.20 6.42
C VAL A 52 -1.30 -9.20 6.83
N GLU A 53 -1.81 -10.37 7.22
CA GLU A 53 -3.18 -10.53 7.67
C GLU A 53 -3.48 -9.64 8.89
N VAL A 54 -4.69 -9.08 8.91
CA VAL A 54 -5.18 -8.31 10.04
C VAL A 54 -5.72 -9.32 11.07
N LYS A 55 -5.16 -9.31 12.28
CA LYS A 55 -5.67 -10.11 13.42
C LYS A 55 -7.04 -9.64 13.87
#